data_AF-A0A2M8E3N6-F1
#
_entry.id   AF-A0A2M8E3N6-F1
#
_cell.length_a   1.000
_cell.length_b   1.000
_cell.length_c   1.000
_cell.angle_alpha   90.00
_cell.angle_beta   90.00
_cell.angle_gamma   90.00
#
_symmetry.space_group_name_H-M   'P 1'
#
loop_
_entity.id
_entity.type
_entity.pdbx_description
1 polymer ?
#
loop_
_entity_poly.entity_id
_entity_poly.type
_entity_poly.pdbx_seq_one_letter_code
_entity_poly.pdbx_strand_id
1 'polypeptide(L)'
;MLQRVDFSSPKKLLTYAELQAYDPESESWQKQFARRYTHHSELNGVLNHIEDVNETVYSKFAIAVTPYMAKLMDRDDPNCPIRLQYLPTFNEETKPGFATMLDQLGEEGDTIPGTSIVHRYPRRVLFLV
;
A
#
# COMPACT_ATOMS: atom_id res chain seq x y z
N MET A 1 -24.39 -12.94 11.14
CA MET A 1 -24.18 -13.87 10.00
C MET A 1 -22.71 -13.80 9.64
N LEU A 2 -21.91 -14.81 9.99
CA LEU A 2 -20.48 -14.83 9.64
C LEU A 2 -20.37 -14.97 8.12
N GLN A 3 -19.76 -13.98 7.45
CA GLN A 3 -19.43 -14.10 6.04
C GLN A 3 -18.48 -15.31 5.90
N ARG A 4 -18.90 -16.33 5.15
CA ARG A 4 -18.00 -17.39 4.71
C ARG A 4 -16.96 -16.74 3.82
N VAL A 5 -15.72 -16.65 4.30
CA VAL A 5 -14.59 -16.19 3.51
C VAL A 5 -14.28 -17.31 2.52
N ASP A 6 -14.56 -17.06 1.25
CA ASP A 6 -14.11 -17.93 0.18
C ASP A 6 -12.58 -17.76 0.06
N PHE A 7 -11.83 -18.82 0.35
CA PHE A 7 -10.37 -18.79 0.42
C PHE A 7 -9.69 -18.80 -0.96
N SER A 8 -10.47 -18.87 -2.04
CA SER A 8 -9.92 -18.74 -3.39
C SER A 8 -9.49 -17.29 -3.63
N SER A 9 -8.17 -17.05 -3.60
CA SER A 9 -7.62 -15.73 -3.92
C SER A 9 -7.88 -15.43 -5.40
N PRO A 10 -8.58 -14.34 -5.73
CA PRO A 10 -8.83 -13.98 -7.12
C PRO A 10 -7.51 -13.72 -7.86
N LYS A 11 -7.49 -14.05 -9.15
CA LYS A 11 -6.34 -13.81 -10.03
C LYS A 11 -5.97 -12.32 -10.05
N LYS A 12 -4.69 -12.00 -9.89
CA LYS A 12 -4.16 -10.64 -10.14
C LYS A 12 -4.29 -10.28 -11.62
N LEU A 13 -4.47 -8.99 -11.91
CA LEU A 13 -4.56 -8.47 -13.28
C LEU A 13 -3.17 -7.99 -13.68
N LEU A 14 -2.42 -8.82 -14.42
CA LEU A 14 -0.98 -8.60 -14.63
C LEU A 14 -0.67 -7.82 -15.91
N THR A 15 -1.67 -7.59 -16.74
CA THR A 15 -1.54 -6.80 -17.97
C THR A 15 -2.40 -5.53 -17.92
N TYR A 16 -1.94 -4.49 -18.61
CA TYR A 16 -2.71 -3.26 -18.76
C TYR A 16 -4.12 -3.52 -19.34
N ALA A 17 -4.23 -4.44 -20.31
CA ALA A 17 -5.52 -4.78 -20.91
C ALA A 17 -6.48 -5.44 -19.90
N GLU A 18 -6.00 -6.41 -19.10
CA GLU A 18 -6.81 -7.01 -18.03
C GLU A 18 -7.27 -5.95 -17.01
N LEU A 19 -6.38 -5.02 -16.64
CA LEU A 19 -6.71 -3.94 -15.72
C LEU A 19 -7.75 -2.96 -16.29
N GLN A 20 -7.61 -2.59 -17.57
CA GLN A 20 -8.57 -1.68 -18.21
C GLN A 20 -9.94 -2.32 -18.42
N ALA A 21 -10.00 -3.61 -18.71
CA ALA A 21 -11.26 -4.36 -18.83
C ALA A 21 -11.96 -4.60 -17.48
N TYR A 22 -11.24 -4.51 -16.37
CA TYR A 22 -11.78 -4.73 -15.03
C TYR A 22 -12.69 -3.59 -14.58
N ASP A 23 -13.89 -3.92 -14.12
CA ASP A 23 -14.82 -3.01 -13.47
C ASP A 23 -14.77 -3.21 -11.94
N PRO A 24 -14.23 -2.24 -11.16
CA PRO A 24 -14.19 -2.32 -9.71
C PRO A 24 -15.58 -2.44 -9.06
N GLU A 25 -16.62 -1.86 -9.65
CA GLU A 25 -17.98 -1.90 -9.08
C GLU A 25 -18.63 -3.29 -9.22
N SER A 26 -18.09 -4.14 -10.08
CA SER A 26 -18.61 -5.49 -10.32
C SER A 26 -18.37 -6.49 -9.19
N GLU A 27 -17.48 -6.18 -8.23
CA GLU A 27 -17.16 -7.08 -7.11
C GLU A 27 -16.98 -6.34 -5.77
N SER A 28 -17.04 -7.09 -4.66
CA SER A 28 -16.91 -6.52 -3.32
C SER A 28 -15.48 -6.05 -3.03
N TRP A 29 -15.33 -5.04 -2.16
CA TRP A 29 -14.02 -4.49 -1.79
C TRP A 29 -13.05 -5.55 -1.24
N GLN A 30 -13.54 -6.59 -0.55
CA GLN A 30 -12.72 -7.69 -0.06
C GLN A 30 -12.07 -8.46 -1.21
N LYS A 31 -12.80 -8.68 -2.31
CA LYS A 31 -12.27 -9.33 -3.51
C LYS A 31 -11.25 -8.43 -4.21
N GLN A 32 -11.53 -7.13 -4.32
CA GLN A 32 -10.57 -6.17 -4.87
C GLN A 32 -9.27 -6.16 -4.06
N PHE A 33 -9.38 -6.13 -2.73
CA PHE A 33 -8.24 -6.13 -1.81
C PHE A 33 -7.43 -7.43 -1.88
N ALA A 34 -8.09 -8.56 -2.15
CA ALA A 34 -7.43 -9.84 -2.36
C ALA A 34 -6.62 -9.90 -3.68
N ARG A 35 -6.93 -9.04 -4.67
CA ARG A 35 -6.17 -8.89 -5.93
C ARG A 35 -4.99 -7.92 -5.84
N ARG A 36 -4.74 -7.30 -4.67
CA ARG A 36 -3.74 -6.24 -4.54
C ARG A 36 -2.34 -6.66 -5.01
N TYR A 37 -1.63 -5.74 -5.62
CA TYR A 37 -0.22 -5.87 -5.94
C TYR A 37 0.61 -5.55 -4.69
N THR A 38 1.51 -6.46 -4.34
CA THR A 38 2.33 -6.36 -3.11
C THR A 38 3.83 -6.24 -3.43
N HIS A 39 4.18 -6.31 -4.70
CA HIS A 39 5.55 -6.16 -5.18
C HIS A 39 5.53 -5.37 -6.50
N HIS A 40 6.48 -4.46 -6.69
CA HIS A 40 6.57 -3.57 -7.86
C HIS A 40 6.56 -4.37 -9.18
N SER A 41 7.25 -5.51 -9.21
CA SER A 41 7.38 -6.35 -10.41
C SER A 41 6.05 -6.92 -10.92
N GLU A 42 5.03 -7.03 -10.05
CA GLU A 42 3.69 -7.48 -10.43
C GLU A 42 2.97 -6.46 -11.32
N LEU A 43 3.43 -5.20 -11.32
CA LEU A 43 2.90 -4.11 -12.12
C LEU A 43 3.68 -3.87 -13.42
N ASN A 44 4.76 -4.62 -13.71
CA ASN A 44 5.58 -4.44 -14.91
C ASN A 44 4.80 -4.64 -16.23
N GLY A 45 3.72 -5.43 -16.23
CA GLY A 45 2.83 -5.58 -17.38
C GLY A 45 1.68 -4.56 -17.42
N VAL A 46 1.55 -3.74 -16.38
CA VAL A 46 0.46 -2.79 -16.16
C VAL A 46 0.92 -1.35 -16.38
N LEU A 47 2.07 -0.97 -15.81
CA LEU A 47 2.66 0.37 -15.92
C LEU A 47 4.05 0.27 -16.57
N ASN A 48 4.45 1.33 -17.25
CA ASN A 48 5.79 1.47 -17.83
C ASN A 48 6.68 2.27 -16.88
N HIS A 49 8.00 2.11 -17.01
CA HIS A 49 9.01 2.86 -16.25
C HIS A 49 8.89 2.73 -14.72
N ILE A 50 8.58 1.53 -14.22
CA ILE A 50 8.65 1.23 -12.79
C ILE A 50 10.12 1.08 -12.39
N GLU A 51 10.50 1.64 -11.23
CA GLU A 51 11.81 1.45 -10.64
C GLU A 51 11.96 0.01 -10.09
N ASP A 52 13.04 -0.66 -10.46
CA ASP A 52 13.40 -1.99 -9.97
C ASP A 52 14.12 -1.88 -8.63
N VAL A 53 13.34 -1.70 -7.56
CA VAL A 53 13.88 -1.49 -6.21
C VAL A 53 14.34 -2.78 -5.55
N ASN A 54 15.33 -2.68 -4.67
CA ASN A 54 15.84 -3.79 -3.89
C ASN A 54 14.79 -4.39 -2.94
N GLU A 55 14.82 -5.72 -2.77
CA GLU A 55 13.93 -6.47 -1.87
C GLU A 55 13.90 -5.94 -0.42
N THR A 56 14.99 -5.30 0.02
CA THR A 56 15.07 -4.68 1.35
C THR A 56 14.00 -3.61 1.59
N VAL A 57 13.46 -2.95 0.55
CA VAL A 57 12.36 -1.98 0.71
C VAL A 57 11.12 -2.62 1.33
N TYR A 58 10.77 -3.85 0.93
CA TYR A 58 9.59 -4.55 1.42
C TYR A 58 9.69 -5.01 2.86
N SER A 59 10.91 -5.05 3.42
CA SER A 59 11.12 -5.25 4.86
C SER A 59 10.82 -4.00 5.69
N LYS A 60 10.84 -2.81 5.07
CA LYS A 60 10.59 -1.52 5.70
C LYS A 60 9.13 -1.07 5.50
N PHE A 61 8.61 -1.25 4.29
CA PHE A 61 7.31 -0.75 3.88
C PHE A 61 6.45 -1.86 3.28
N ALA A 62 5.26 -2.05 3.84
CA ALA A 62 4.27 -2.98 3.29
C ALA A 62 3.52 -2.33 2.13
N ILE A 63 3.83 -2.74 0.90
CA ILE A 63 3.17 -2.22 -0.30
C ILE A 63 1.89 -3.02 -0.60
N ALA A 64 0.82 -2.30 -0.92
CA ALA A 64 -0.49 -2.87 -1.20
C ALA A 64 -1.27 -1.96 -2.15
N VAL A 65 -1.16 -2.19 -3.46
CA VAL A 65 -1.87 -1.40 -4.48
C VAL A 65 -3.10 -2.19 -4.95
N THR A 66 -4.31 -1.67 -4.79
CA THR A 66 -5.50 -2.34 -5.33
C THR A 66 -5.61 -2.13 -6.85
N PRO A 67 -6.31 -3.00 -7.60
CA PRO A 67 -6.57 -2.76 -9.02
C PRO A 67 -7.27 -1.42 -9.30
N TYR A 68 -8.19 -0.99 -8.44
CA TYR A 68 -8.81 0.33 -8.53
C TYR A 68 -7.75 1.45 -8.49
N MET A 69 -6.83 1.43 -7.51
CA MET A 69 -5.78 2.44 -7.43
C MET A 69 -4.83 2.39 -8.63
N ALA A 70 -4.47 1.20 -9.09
CA ALA A 70 -3.63 1.03 -10.28
C ALA A 70 -4.29 1.60 -11.56
N LYS A 71 -5.63 1.52 -11.70
CA LYS A 71 -6.35 2.09 -12.84
C LYS A 71 -6.28 3.61 -12.92
N LEU A 72 -6.11 4.28 -11.77
CA LEU A 72 -6.02 5.74 -11.70
C LEU A 72 -4.61 6.24 -12.06
N MET A 73 -3.62 5.36 -12.12
CA MET A 73 -2.25 5.72 -12.45
C MET A 73 -2.10 5.96 -13.95
N ASP A 74 -1.37 7.03 -14.29
CA ASP A 74 -0.87 7.19 -15.65
C ASP A 74 0.13 6.07 -15.94
N ARG A 75 -0.08 5.37 -17.06
CA ARG A 75 0.72 4.21 -17.45
C ARG A 75 2.17 4.60 -17.75
N ASP A 76 2.38 5.74 -18.38
CA ASP A 76 3.65 6.13 -18.99
C ASP A 76 4.37 7.20 -18.19
N ASP A 77 3.66 7.97 -17.34
CA ASP A 77 4.28 9.02 -16.54
C ASP A 77 4.82 8.50 -15.18
N PRO A 78 6.15 8.39 -14.98
CA PRO A 78 6.71 8.04 -13.68
C PRO A 78 6.46 9.11 -12.60
N ASN A 79 6.13 10.35 -12.98
CA ASN A 79 5.81 11.44 -12.06
C ASN A 79 4.31 11.53 -11.73
N CYS A 80 3.50 10.56 -12.16
CA CYS A 80 2.09 10.50 -11.84
C CYS A 80 1.90 10.62 -10.31
N PRO A 81 1.10 11.57 -9.82
CA PRO A 81 0.99 11.85 -8.38
C PRO A 81 0.44 10.65 -7.58
N ILE A 82 -0.31 9.76 -8.23
CA ILE A 82 -0.82 8.53 -7.60
C ILE A 82 0.30 7.48 -7.54
N ARG A 83 1.16 7.36 -8.55
CA ARG A 83 2.30 6.42 -8.53
C ARG A 83 3.27 6.78 -7.39
N LEU A 84 3.59 8.05 -7.24
CA LEU A 84 4.51 8.55 -6.20
C LEU A 84 4.07 8.26 -4.76
N GLN A 85 2.79 7.98 -4.53
CA GLN A 85 2.25 7.66 -3.20
C GLN A 85 2.23 6.15 -2.90
N TYR A 86 2.30 5.30 -3.92
CA TYR A 86 2.00 3.86 -3.81
C TYR A 86 3.13 2.95 -4.29
N LEU A 87 3.96 3.41 -5.22
CA LEU A 87 5.09 2.65 -5.74
C LEU A 87 6.36 3.00 -4.99
N PRO A 88 7.17 2.00 -4.59
CA PRO A 88 8.46 2.26 -4.00
C PRO A 88 9.42 2.90 -4.99
N THR A 89 10.42 3.60 -4.45
CA THR A 89 11.50 4.21 -5.23
C THR A 89 12.87 3.88 -4.64
N PHE A 90 13.94 4.07 -5.42
CA PHE A 90 15.32 3.90 -4.94
C PHE A 90 15.64 4.73 -3.70
N ASN A 91 14.95 5.87 -3.50
CA ASN A 91 15.14 6.72 -2.33
C ASN A 91 14.78 6.00 -1.02
N GLU A 92 13.82 5.06 -1.05
CA GLU A 92 13.39 4.28 0.12
C GLU A 92 14.38 3.16 0.49
N GLU A 93 15.26 2.77 -0.43
CA GLU A 93 16.35 1.82 -0.15
C GLU A 93 17.39 2.43 0.79
N THR A 94 17.62 3.73 0.64
CA THR A 94 18.67 4.44 1.36
C THR A 94 18.41 4.46 2.87
N LYS A 95 19.49 4.66 3.63
CA LYS A 95 19.35 4.87 5.08
C LYS A 95 18.69 6.23 5.30
N PRO A 96 17.70 6.32 6.20
CA PRO A 96 17.12 7.59 6.58
C PRO A 96 18.18 8.59 7.03
N GLY A 97 17.97 9.88 6.75
CA GLY A 97 18.88 10.95 7.16
C GLY A 97 19.00 11.05 8.69
N PHE A 98 20.02 11.74 9.19
CA PHE A 98 20.36 11.81 10.62
C PHE A 98 19.23 12.33 11.53
N ALA A 99 18.31 13.13 10.99
CA ALA A 99 17.16 13.66 11.72
C ALA A 99 15.97 12.68 11.73
N THR A 100 16.06 11.55 11.03
CA THR A 100 14.96 10.58 10.92
C THR A 100 14.96 9.62 12.10
N MET A 101 13.81 9.52 12.76
CA MET A 101 13.54 8.64 13.91
C MET A 101 12.42 7.68 13.54
N LEU A 102 12.36 6.53 14.22
CA LEU A 102 11.30 5.54 14.01
C LEU A 102 9.92 6.09 14.41
N ASP A 103 9.87 6.77 15.56
CA ASP A 103 8.67 7.42 16.09
C ASP A 103 8.89 8.93 16.17
N GLN A 104 8.81 9.60 15.02
CA GLN A 104 8.96 11.06 14.93
C GLN A 104 7.89 11.81 15.72
N LEU A 105 6.71 11.21 15.84
CA LEU A 105 5.60 11.85 16.52
C LEU A 105 5.64 11.57 18.01
N GLY A 106 6.40 10.60 18.53
CA GLY A 106 6.43 10.25 19.96
C GLY A 106 5.17 9.49 20.42
N GLU A 107 4.47 8.83 19.49
CA GLU A 107 3.23 8.10 19.77
C GLU A 107 3.46 6.92 20.72
N GLU A 108 4.61 6.23 20.65
CA GLU A 108 4.94 5.13 21.54
C GLU A 108 5.01 5.58 23.01
N GLY A 109 5.60 6.75 23.27
CA GLY A 109 5.71 7.33 24.62
C GLY A 109 4.36 7.76 25.22
N ASP A 110 3.41 8.12 24.36
CA ASP A 110 2.04 8.52 24.76
C ASP A 110 1.05 7.34 24.72
N THR A 111 1.51 6.14 24.35
CA THR A 111 0.69 4.93 24.29
C THR A 111 0.45 4.40 25.71
N ILE A 112 -0.82 4.20 26.06
CA ILE A 112 -1.18 3.62 27.36
C ILE A 112 -0.70 2.15 27.39
N PRO A 113 0.16 1.75 28.35
CA PRO A 113 0.76 0.41 28.36
C PRO A 113 -0.25 -0.73 28.29
N GLY A 114 0.00 -1.70 27.41
CA GLY A 114 -0.87 -2.85 27.20
C GLY A 114 -2.16 -2.54 26.42
N THR A 115 -2.25 -1.37 25.80
CA THR A 115 -3.38 -0.97 24.96
C THR A 115 -2.91 -0.51 23.58
N SER A 116 -3.86 -0.21 22.69
CA SER A 116 -3.63 0.43 21.40
C SER A 116 -4.10 1.91 21.37
N ILE A 117 -4.12 2.55 22.54
CA ILE A 117 -4.62 3.92 22.73
C ILE A 117 -3.43 4.86 22.95
N VAL A 118 -3.29 5.84 22.05
CA VAL A 118 -2.33 6.96 22.20
C VAL A 118 -3.07 8.16 22.77
N HIS A 119 -2.64 8.69 23.94
CA HIS A 119 -3.30 9.79 24.64
C HIS A 119 -2.35 10.96 24.92
N ARG A 120 -2.00 11.70 23.87
CA ARG A 120 -1.18 12.92 23.96
C ARG A 120 -1.94 14.15 24.44
N TYR A 121 -3.17 14.32 23.97
CA TYR A 121 -3.92 15.58 24.11
C TYR A 121 -5.07 15.44 25.09
N PRO A 122 -5.36 16.44 25.95
CA PRO A 122 -6.28 16.28 27.09
C PRO A 122 -7.73 15.83 26.79
N ARG A 123 -8.20 15.95 25.54
CA ARG A 123 -9.62 15.73 25.18
C ARG A 123 -9.82 14.87 23.93
N ARG A 124 -8.78 14.16 23.47
CA ARG A 124 -8.86 13.27 22.31
C ARG A 124 -7.79 12.19 22.41
N VAL A 125 -8.11 11.04 21.85
CA VAL A 125 -7.21 9.89 21.78
C VAL A 125 -7.17 9.36 20.35
N LEU A 126 -6.09 8.67 20.01
CA LEU A 126 -5.99 7.85 18.81
C LEU A 126 -6.15 6.39 19.20
N PHE A 127 -7.05 5.68 18.51
CA PHE A 127 -7.19 4.23 18.61
C PHE A 127 -6.53 3.57 17.41
N LEU A 128 -5.59 2.66 17.64
CA LEU A 128 -5.06 1.75 16.62
C LEU A 128 -5.89 0.45 16.71
N VAL A 129 -6.57 0.08 15.63
CA VAL A 129 -7.62 -0.98 15.61
C VAL A 129 -7.36 -2.07 14.57
#